data_AF-R1ESC4-F1
#
_entry.id   AF-R1ESC4-F1
#
_cell.length_a   1.000
_cell.length_b   1.000
_cell.length_c   1.000
_cell.angle_alpha   90.00
_cell.angle_beta   90.00
_cell.angle_gamma   90.00
#
_symmetry.space_group_name_H-M   'P 1'
#
loop_
_entity.id
_entity.type
_entity.pdbx_description
1 polymer ?
#
loop_
_entity_poly.entity_id
_entity_poly.type
_entity_poly.pdbx_seq_one_letter_code
_entity_poly.pdbx_strand_id
1 'polypeptide(L)'
;MSPPKDKFQVSNVPVVLKWDDCDGDVKYLGHRSAVTLDIRLDVPRHTASFKLRTIASLKSLAQRVPLYLFIQPDRVASLAEDDGPIQQPVKDGLIQTRKCAAITEILRLRFSLEHEANSRWKEVAEQLRDQPSLEDLRIEIMEDVEERLAQTRGEITEDLELKVDERFLTTKEELRETVEEELELVEERIKEDLSSGRAEFYVEFPR
;
A
#
# COMPACT_ATOMS: atom_id res chain seq x y z
N MET A 1 14.75 11.92 -53.67
CA MET A 1 13.99 11.59 -52.45
C MET A 1 15.00 11.26 -51.37
N SER A 2 15.14 12.09 -50.34
CA SER A 2 16.00 11.78 -49.20
C SER A 2 15.44 10.57 -48.44
N PRO A 3 16.26 9.63 -47.96
CA PRO A 3 15.77 8.51 -47.16
C PRO A 3 15.01 9.05 -45.94
N PRO A 4 13.90 8.40 -45.52
CA PRO A 4 13.22 8.78 -44.28
C PRO A 4 14.24 8.74 -43.14
N LYS A 5 14.23 9.77 -42.30
CA LYS A 5 15.10 9.80 -41.12
C LYS A 5 14.71 8.63 -40.22
N ASP A 6 15.59 7.64 -40.11
CA ASP A 6 15.37 6.40 -39.35
C ASP A 6 15.17 6.61 -37.83
N LYS A 7 15.38 7.86 -37.36
CA LYS A 7 15.22 8.27 -35.97
C LYS A 7 14.47 9.59 -35.88
N PHE A 8 13.47 9.63 -35.01
CA PHE A 8 12.70 10.82 -34.67
C PHE A 8 12.67 11.00 -33.16
N GLN A 9 12.96 12.22 -32.70
CA GLN A 9 12.95 12.55 -31.27
C GLN A 9 12.40 13.94 -31.02
N VAL A 10 11.48 14.01 -30.07
CA VAL A 10 10.95 15.24 -29.48
C VAL A 10 11.23 15.16 -27.98
N SER A 11 11.78 16.23 -27.39
CA SER A 11 12.16 16.22 -25.98
C SER A 11 11.76 17.50 -25.25
N ASN A 12 11.23 17.31 -24.03
CA ASN A 12 10.78 18.37 -23.14
C ASN A 12 9.82 19.37 -23.83
N VAL A 13 8.83 18.87 -24.58
CA VAL A 13 7.80 19.73 -25.18
C VAL A 13 6.68 19.93 -24.18
N PRO A 14 6.28 21.18 -23.87
CA PRO A 14 5.16 21.43 -22.96
C PRO A 14 3.86 20.90 -23.53
N VAL A 15 3.06 20.23 -22.70
CA VAL A 15 1.77 19.65 -23.10
C VAL A 15 0.69 19.94 -22.06
N VAL A 16 -0.56 19.84 -22.50
CA VAL A 16 -1.73 19.88 -21.63
C VAL A 16 -2.45 18.55 -21.77
N LEU A 17 -2.72 17.90 -20.65
CA LEU A 17 -3.50 16.68 -20.56
C LEU A 17 -4.93 17.02 -20.17
N LYS A 18 -5.88 16.33 -20.78
CA LYS A 18 -7.31 16.39 -20.48
C LYS A 18 -7.81 14.95 -20.33
N TRP A 19 -8.53 14.67 -19.26
CA TRP A 19 -9.22 13.39 -19.07
C TRP A 19 -10.53 13.60 -18.31
N ASP A 20 -11.44 12.64 -18.45
CA ASP A 20 -12.68 12.60 -17.69
C ASP A 20 -12.42 11.83 -16.39
N ASP A 21 -12.81 12.43 -15.26
CA ASP A 21 -12.74 11.81 -13.93
C ASP A 21 -13.88 10.81 -13.72
N CYS A 22 -13.79 10.01 -12.66
CA CYS A 22 -14.83 9.05 -12.29
C CYS A 22 -16.19 9.72 -12.05
N ASP A 23 -16.19 10.98 -11.62
CA ASP A 23 -17.38 11.80 -11.37
C ASP A 23 -17.98 12.43 -12.65
N GLY A 24 -17.42 12.13 -13.83
CA GLY A 24 -17.81 12.74 -15.10
C GLY A 24 -17.26 14.16 -15.32
N ASP A 25 -16.49 14.67 -14.35
CA ASP A 25 -15.81 15.95 -14.44
C ASP A 25 -14.59 15.90 -15.37
N VAL A 26 -14.45 16.89 -16.24
CA VAL A 26 -13.23 17.04 -17.04
C VAL A 26 -12.12 17.65 -16.18
N LYS A 27 -11.02 16.93 -16.01
CA LYS A 27 -9.81 17.42 -15.34
C LYS A 27 -8.73 17.78 -16.36
N TYR A 28 -7.90 18.74 -15.97
CA TYR A 28 -6.78 19.23 -16.78
C TYR A 28 -5.48 19.22 -15.98
N LEU A 29 -4.39 18.79 -16.63
CA LEU A 29 -3.04 18.91 -16.10
C LEU A 29 -2.17 19.65 -17.13
N GLY A 30 -1.28 20.54 -16.68
CA GLY A 30 -0.51 21.42 -17.56
C GLY A 30 -0.85 22.90 -17.40
N HIS A 31 -2.02 23.25 -16.85
CA HIS A 31 -2.41 24.66 -16.63
C HIS A 31 -1.75 25.30 -15.41
N ARG A 32 -1.55 24.55 -14.33
CA ARG A 32 -0.96 25.05 -13.06
C ARG A 32 0.42 24.47 -12.77
N SER A 33 0.71 23.29 -13.32
CA SER A 33 1.97 22.57 -13.15
C SER A 33 2.49 22.20 -14.52
N ALA A 34 3.76 22.53 -14.81
CA ALA A 34 4.36 22.23 -16.09
C ALA A 34 4.43 20.72 -16.34
N VAL A 35 3.81 20.28 -17.44
CA VAL A 35 3.92 18.91 -17.94
C VAL A 35 4.71 18.94 -19.24
N THR A 36 5.68 18.04 -19.38
CA THR A 36 6.45 17.89 -20.61
C THR A 36 6.30 16.50 -21.20
N LEU A 37 6.42 16.41 -22.52
CA LEU A 37 6.38 15.18 -23.30
C LEU A 37 7.72 14.96 -24.00
N ASP A 38 8.19 13.73 -23.93
CA ASP A 38 9.26 13.17 -24.73
C ASP A 38 8.68 12.08 -25.65
N ILE A 39 8.96 12.17 -26.96
CA ILE A 39 8.62 11.15 -27.95
C ILE A 39 9.92 10.68 -28.58
N ARG A 40 10.11 9.37 -28.66
CA ARG A 40 11.24 8.77 -29.38
C ARG A 40 10.70 7.68 -30.30
N LEU A 41 11.19 7.64 -31.52
CA LEU A 41 10.96 6.59 -32.50
C LEU A 41 12.32 6.21 -33.10
N ASP A 42 12.67 4.94 -32.96
CA ASP A 42 13.86 4.32 -33.56
C ASP A 42 13.35 3.17 -34.44
N VAL A 43 13.27 3.44 -35.75
CA VAL A 43 12.73 2.50 -36.75
C VAL A 43 13.61 1.25 -36.87
N PRO A 44 14.95 1.34 -36.96
CA PRO A 44 15.83 0.17 -37.00
C PRO A 44 15.69 -0.78 -35.80
N ARG A 45 15.36 -0.22 -34.61
CA ARG A 45 15.18 -1.00 -33.39
C ARG A 45 13.73 -1.40 -33.13
N HIS A 46 12.80 -0.97 -33.98
CA HIS A 46 11.35 -1.14 -33.76
C HIS A 46 10.89 -0.64 -32.38
N THR A 47 11.50 0.44 -31.87
CA THR A 47 11.15 0.98 -30.56
C THR A 47 10.53 2.35 -30.69
N ALA A 48 9.38 2.56 -30.05
CA ALA A 48 8.80 3.87 -29.84
C ALA A 48 8.48 4.07 -28.35
N SER A 49 8.67 5.28 -27.84
CA SER A 49 8.39 5.61 -26.44
C SER A 49 7.76 6.99 -26.33
N PHE A 50 6.69 7.08 -25.57
CA PHE A 50 6.06 8.33 -25.16
C PHE A 50 6.24 8.45 -23.65
N LYS A 51 6.82 9.55 -23.18
CA LYS A 51 7.08 9.77 -21.76
C LYS A 51 6.61 11.16 -21.37
N LEU A 52 5.62 11.20 -20.49
CA LEU A 52 5.16 12.40 -19.82
C LEU A 52 5.93 12.60 -18.52
N ARG A 53 6.26 13.84 -18.21
CA ARG A 53 6.94 14.24 -16.97
C ARG A 53 6.18 15.41 -16.34
N THR A 54 5.96 15.32 -15.04
CA THR A 54 5.47 16.45 -14.23
C THR A 54 6.20 16.47 -12.89
N ILE A 55 6.06 17.55 -12.12
CA ILE A 55 6.59 17.65 -10.77
C ILE A 55 5.42 17.74 -9.81
N ALA A 56 5.36 16.82 -8.85
CA ALA A 56 4.32 16.77 -7.84
C ALA A 56 4.88 17.12 -6.46
N SER A 57 4.11 17.87 -5.68
CA SER A 57 4.31 18.03 -4.24
C SER A 57 3.42 17.01 -3.53
N LEU A 58 3.99 16.15 -2.69
CA LEU A 58 3.23 15.20 -1.89
C LEU A 58 2.96 15.80 -0.52
N LYS A 59 1.73 15.70 -0.01
CA LYS A 59 1.34 16.36 1.26
C LYS A 59 2.21 15.96 2.46
N SER A 60 2.80 14.77 2.43
CA SER A 60 3.67 14.22 3.48
C SER A 60 5.17 14.49 3.27
N LEU A 61 5.57 15.04 2.13
CA LEU A 61 6.98 15.29 1.78
C LEU A 61 7.17 16.77 1.44
N ALA A 62 8.08 17.44 2.16
CA ALA A 62 8.43 18.84 1.87
C ALA A 62 9.09 19.03 0.49
N GLN A 63 9.56 17.93 -0.13
CA GLN A 63 10.25 17.94 -1.41
C GLN A 63 9.31 17.68 -2.59
N ARG A 64 9.54 18.41 -3.68
CA ARG A 64 8.92 18.18 -4.98
C ARG A 64 9.57 16.99 -5.68
N VAL A 65 8.77 16.02 -6.11
CA VAL A 65 9.23 14.78 -6.74
C VAL A 65 8.81 14.76 -8.22
N PRO A 66 9.71 14.42 -9.16
CA PRO A 66 9.34 14.25 -10.56
C PRO A 66 8.53 12.95 -10.74
N LEU A 67 7.34 13.06 -11.32
CA LEU A 67 6.52 11.92 -11.74
C LEU A 67 6.69 11.69 -13.24
N TYR A 68 6.74 10.42 -13.61
CA TYR A 68 6.87 9.98 -14.99
C TYR A 68 5.74 9.03 -15.36
N LEU A 69 5.11 9.26 -16.50
CA LEU A 69 4.13 8.36 -17.08
C LEU A 69 4.63 7.93 -18.46
N PHE A 70 4.79 6.62 -18.65
CA PHE A 70 5.19 6.05 -19.93
C PHE A 70 3.93 5.55 -20.65
N ILE A 71 3.69 6.08 -21.84
CA ILE A 71 2.59 5.67 -22.72
C ILE A 71 3.17 4.74 -23.79
N GLN A 72 2.60 3.54 -23.89
CA GLN A 72 2.94 2.60 -24.95
C GLN A 72 2.36 3.10 -26.28
N PRO A 73 3.10 3.01 -27.41
CA PRO A 73 2.61 3.42 -28.72
C PRO A 73 1.27 2.78 -29.10
N ASP A 74 1.09 1.51 -28.77
CA ASP A 74 -0.12 0.74 -29.07
C ASP A 74 -1.37 1.29 -28.36
N ARG A 75 -1.19 2.09 -27.31
CA ARG A 75 -2.30 2.78 -26.61
C ARG A 75 -2.74 4.05 -27.30
N VAL A 76 -2.14 4.48 -28.40
CA VAL A 76 -2.56 5.69 -29.12
C VAL A 76 -3.64 5.29 -30.15
N ALA A 77 -4.91 5.49 -29.80
CA ALA A 77 -6.04 5.20 -30.68
C ALA A 77 -6.08 6.11 -31.92
N SER A 78 -5.76 7.40 -31.75
CA SER A 78 -5.74 8.34 -32.86
C SER A 78 -4.77 9.48 -32.65
N LEU A 79 -4.26 9.99 -33.78
CA LEU A 79 -3.45 11.19 -33.87
C LEU A 79 -4.07 12.11 -34.91
N ALA A 80 -4.46 13.31 -34.50
CA ALA A 80 -5.03 14.32 -35.38
C ALA A 80 -4.33 15.66 -35.18
N GLU A 81 -4.19 16.40 -36.28
CA GLU A 81 -3.92 17.84 -36.21
C GLU A 81 -5.19 18.56 -35.74
N ASP A 82 -5.01 19.56 -34.89
CA ASP A 82 -6.11 20.24 -34.20
C ASP A 82 -5.94 21.76 -34.31
N ASP A 83 -6.80 22.41 -35.07
CA ASP A 83 -6.78 23.87 -35.26
C ASP A 83 -7.30 24.67 -34.05
N GLY A 84 -7.65 23.99 -32.95
CA GLY A 84 -8.14 24.65 -31.75
C GLY A 84 -7.12 25.58 -31.09
N PRO A 85 -7.56 26.56 -30.27
CA PRO A 85 -6.68 27.56 -29.68
C PRO A 85 -5.56 26.93 -28.82
N ILE A 86 -4.32 27.34 -29.09
CA ILE A 86 -3.14 26.90 -28.33
C ILE A 86 -3.26 27.40 -26.89
N GLN A 87 -3.08 26.48 -25.94
CA GLN A 87 -3.23 26.77 -24.52
C GLN A 87 -2.08 27.66 -24.03
N GLN A 88 -2.40 28.60 -23.12
CA GLN A 88 -1.44 29.58 -22.61
C GLN A 88 -0.13 28.96 -22.05
N PRO A 89 -0.15 27.87 -21.27
CA PRO A 89 1.08 27.24 -20.76
C PRO A 89 2.03 26.73 -21.86
N VAL A 90 1.48 26.32 -23.01
CA VAL A 90 2.26 25.87 -24.17
C VAL A 90 2.90 27.06 -24.88
N LYS A 91 2.16 28.17 -25.02
CA LYS A 91 2.69 29.44 -25.55
C LYS A 91 3.85 29.94 -24.70
N ASP A 92 3.64 30.00 -23.39
CA ASP A 92 4.64 30.46 -22.44
C ASP A 92 5.88 29.55 -22.51
N GLY A 93 5.69 28.23 -22.49
CA GLY A 93 6.79 27.27 -22.58
C GLY A 93 7.58 27.31 -23.88
N LEU A 94 6.95 27.48 -25.05
CA LEU A 94 7.64 27.45 -26.35
C LEU A 94 8.21 28.80 -26.77
N ILE A 95 7.52 29.90 -26.47
CA ILE A 95 7.93 31.25 -26.85
C ILE A 95 8.96 31.80 -25.85
N GLN A 96 8.76 31.61 -24.53
CA GLN A 96 9.73 32.09 -23.54
C GLN A 96 11.06 31.33 -23.61
N THR A 97 11.03 30.06 -24.02
CA THR A 97 12.26 29.27 -24.27
C THR A 97 12.88 29.52 -25.65
N ARG A 98 12.32 30.46 -26.43
CA ARG A 98 12.75 30.83 -27.80
C ARG A 98 12.82 29.65 -28.78
N LYS A 99 12.02 28.60 -28.53
CA LYS A 99 11.90 27.46 -29.47
C LYS A 99 11.01 27.80 -30.66
N CYS A 100 10.10 28.76 -30.51
CA CYS A 100 9.27 29.32 -31.58
C CYS A 100 9.31 30.85 -31.50
N ALA A 101 9.29 31.52 -32.66
CA ALA A 101 9.26 32.98 -32.75
C ALA A 101 7.83 33.53 -32.71
N ALA A 102 6.86 32.75 -33.20
CA ALA A 102 5.45 33.14 -33.25
C ALA A 102 4.51 31.96 -32.96
N ILE A 103 3.28 32.26 -32.53
CA ILE A 103 2.23 31.26 -32.25
C ILE A 103 1.85 30.50 -33.53
N THR A 104 1.94 31.13 -34.70
CA THR A 104 1.64 30.54 -36.02
C THR A 104 2.60 29.42 -36.43
N GLU A 105 3.74 29.28 -35.75
CA GLU A 105 4.72 28.21 -35.98
C GLU A 105 4.42 26.96 -35.14
N ILE A 106 3.44 27.03 -34.24
CA ILE A 106 3.11 25.95 -33.30
C ILE A 106 2.04 25.06 -33.93
N LEU A 107 2.44 23.85 -34.33
CA LEU A 107 1.53 22.77 -34.72
C LEU A 107 0.92 22.14 -33.46
N ARG A 108 -0.40 21.99 -33.43
CA ARG A 108 -1.10 21.29 -32.34
C ARG A 108 -1.51 19.89 -32.79
N LEU A 109 -0.96 18.90 -32.10
CA LEU A 109 -1.30 17.49 -32.29
C LEU A 109 -2.12 17.00 -31.10
N ARG A 110 -3.24 16.34 -31.40
CA ARG A 110 -4.11 15.69 -30.41
C ARG A 110 -3.93 14.18 -30.51
N PHE A 111 -3.42 13.60 -29.43
CA PHE A 111 -3.33 12.16 -29.25
C PHE A 111 -4.54 11.72 -28.41
N SER A 112 -5.35 10.81 -28.95
CA SER A 112 -6.38 10.12 -28.19
C SER A 112 -5.82 8.76 -27.81
N LEU A 113 -5.87 8.43 -26.51
CA LEU A 113 -5.43 7.12 -26.06
C LEU A 113 -6.61 6.14 -26.12
N GLU A 114 -6.34 4.91 -26.56
CA GLU A 114 -7.31 3.84 -26.58
C GLU A 114 -7.70 3.50 -25.15
N HIS A 115 -8.99 3.58 -24.90
CA HIS A 115 -9.54 3.29 -23.59
C HIS A 115 -9.83 1.79 -23.44
N GLU A 116 -8.79 0.94 -23.50
CA GLU A 116 -8.96 -0.51 -23.23
C GLU A 116 -9.55 -0.77 -21.84
N ALA A 117 -9.35 0.16 -20.90
CA ALA A 117 -9.80 0.02 -19.52
C ALA A 117 -11.22 0.52 -19.22
N ASN A 118 -12.09 0.86 -20.19
CA ASN A 118 -13.47 1.30 -19.86
C ASN A 118 -14.57 0.62 -20.66
N SER A 119 -14.35 -0.14 -21.72
CA SER A 119 -15.49 -0.89 -22.27
C SER A 119 -15.84 -2.03 -21.31
N ARG A 120 -14.89 -2.91 -20.97
CA ARG A 120 -15.10 -3.97 -19.97
C ARG A 120 -15.37 -3.42 -18.57
N TRP A 121 -14.69 -2.37 -18.13
CA TRP A 121 -14.93 -1.81 -16.79
C TRP A 121 -16.17 -0.91 -16.72
N LYS A 122 -16.64 -0.28 -17.81
CA LYS A 122 -17.98 0.33 -17.82
C LYS A 122 -19.04 -0.74 -17.87
N GLU A 123 -18.89 -1.81 -18.66
CA GLU A 123 -19.85 -2.92 -18.66
C GLU A 123 -19.91 -3.60 -17.29
N VAL A 124 -18.75 -3.82 -16.65
CA VAL A 124 -18.66 -4.33 -15.28
C VAL A 124 -19.19 -3.30 -14.27
N ALA A 125 -18.95 -2.00 -14.44
CA ALA A 125 -19.50 -0.96 -13.55
C ALA A 125 -21.02 -0.77 -13.73
N GLU A 126 -21.56 -0.93 -14.93
CA GLU A 126 -23.00 -0.94 -15.23
C GLU A 126 -23.64 -2.22 -14.65
N GLN A 127 -23.00 -3.38 -14.83
CA GLN A 127 -23.42 -4.65 -14.24
C GLN A 127 -23.33 -4.64 -12.70
N LEU A 128 -22.31 -4.01 -12.12
CA LEU A 128 -22.18 -3.79 -10.68
C LEU A 128 -23.15 -2.72 -10.16
N ARG A 129 -23.62 -1.79 -11.01
CA ARG A 129 -24.68 -0.82 -10.67
C ARG A 129 -26.03 -1.50 -10.49
N ASP A 130 -26.28 -2.55 -11.27
CA ASP A 130 -27.50 -3.38 -11.21
C ASP A 130 -27.35 -4.60 -10.27
N GLN A 131 -26.18 -4.81 -9.64
CA GLN A 131 -26.01 -5.84 -8.61
C GLN A 131 -26.33 -5.30 -7.21
N PRO A 132 -27.05 -6.07 -6.37
CA PRO A 132 -27.10 -5.80 -4.94
C PRO A 132 -25.67 -5.81 -4.39
N SER A 133 -25.44 -4.93 -3.42
CA SER A 133 -24.23 -4.11 -3.36
C SER A 133 -22.96 -4.90 -3.06
N LEU A 134 -21.83 -4.50 -3.67
CA LEU A 134 -20.49 -4.90 -3.22
C LEU A 134 -20.28 -4.63 -1.72
N GLU A 135 -21.06 -3.72 -1.14
CA GLU A 135 -21.12 -3.48 0.30
C GLU A 135 -21.73 -4.67 1.05
N ASP A 136 -22.77 -5.33 0.52
CA ASP A 136 -23.35 -6.55 1.11
C ASP A 136 -22.35 -7.71 1.08
N LEU A 137 -21.63 -7.90 -0.04
CA LEU A 137 -20.56 -8.91 -0.12
C LEU A 137 -19.38 -8.57 0.81
N ARG A 138 -19.05 -7.28 0.94
CA ARG A 138 -18.03 -6.81 1.90
C ARG A 138 -18.47 -7.08 3.34
N ILE A 139 -19.75 -6.84 3.66
CA ILE A 139 -20.35 -7.14 4.96
C ILE A 139 -20.27 -8.64 5.23
N GLU A 140 -20.69 -9.48 4.28
CA GLU A 140 -20.63 -10.94 4.40
C GLU A 140 -19.20 -11.45 4.62
N ILE A 141 -18.22 -10.94 3.86
CA ILE A 141 -16.80 -11.29 4.05
C ILE A 141 -16.28 -10.82 5.41
N MET A 142 -16.70 -9.63 5.87
CA MET A 142 -16.31 -9.15 7.20
C MET A 142 -16.93 -9.98 8.32
N GLU A 143 -18.21 -10.38 8.19
CA GLU A 143 -18.90 -11.24 9.14
C GLU A 143 -18.23 -12.62 9.24
N ASP A 144 -17.86 -13.25 8.11
CA ASP A 144 -17.11 -14.52 8.10
C ASP A 144 -15.72 -14.38 8.75
N VAL A 145 -15.00 -13.29 8.45
CA VAL A 145 -13.69 -13.03 9.07
C VAL A 145 -13.83 -12.80 10.58
N GLU A 146 -14.84 -12.05 11.03
CA GLU A 146 -15.10 -11.83 12.45
C GLU A 146 -15.51 -13.11 13.17
N GLU A 147 -16.34 -13.96 12.56
CA GLU A 147 -16.73 -15.26 13.10
C GLU A 147 -15.52 -16.19 13.25
N ARG A 148 -14.67 -16.28 12.20
CA ARG A 148 -13.44 -17.09 12.25
C ARG A 148 -12.43 -16.56 13.26
N LEU A 149 -12.31 -15.25 13.42
CA LEU A 149 -11.47 -14.64 14.45
C LEU A 149 -12.01 -14.93 15.86
N ALA A 150 -13.33 -14.85 16.05
CA ALA A 150 -13.96 -15.16 17.33
C ALA A 150 -13.77 -16.63 17.70
N GLN A 151 -13.94 -17.54 16.74
CA GLN A 151 -13.69 -18.97 16.93
C GLN A 151 -12.23 -19.24 17.29
N THR A 152 -11.28 -18.73 16.49
CA THR A 152 -9.83 -18.92 16.74
C THR A 152 -9.42 -18.36 18.10
N ARG A 153 -9.98 -17.22 18.50
CA ARG A 153 -9.74 -16.64 19.84
C ARG A 153 -10.27 -17.53 20.94
N GLY A 154 -11.47 -18.11 20.77
CA GLY A 154 -12.04 -19.08 21.70
C GLY A 154 -11.13 -20.29 21.90
N GLU A 155 -10.73 -20.92 20.79
CA GLU A 155 -9.82 -22.07 20.80
C GLU A 155 -8.47 -21.76 21.47
N ILE A 156 -7.88 -20.59 21.17
CA ILE A 156 -6.62 -20.16 21.81
C ILE A 156 -6.81 -19.93 23.32
N THR A 157 -7.95 -19.37 23.73
CA THR A 157 -8.21 -19.09 25.14
C THR A 157 -8.37 -20.39 25.93
N GLU A 158 -9.14 -21.34 25.40
CA GLU A 158 -9.32 -22.66 26.01
C GLU A 158 -7.99 -23.45 26.09
N ASP A 159 -7.19 -23.45 25.02
CA ASP A 159 -5.87 -24.12 25.03
C ASP A 159 -4.89 -23.46 26.03
N LEU A 160 -4.94 -22.13 26.15
CA LEU A 160 -4.11 -21.40 27.11
C LEU A 160 -4.53 -21.72 28.55
N GLU A 161 -5.83 -21.73 28.85
CA GLU A 161 -6.36 -22.07 30.18
C GLU A 161 -5.92 -23.47 30.60
N LEU A 162 -6.07 -24.47 29.71
CA LEU A 162 -5.63 -25.84 29.98
C LEU A 162 -4.12 -25.93 30.25
N LYS A 163 -3.28 -25.23 29.47
CA LYS A 163 -1.82 -25.22 29.68
C LYS A 163 -1.39 -24.52 30.96
N VAL A 164 -2.09 -23.46 31.34
CA VAL A 164 -1.81 -22.76 32.61
C VAL A 164 -2.17 -23.66 33.79
N ASP A 165 -3.33 -24.32 33.74
CA ASP A 165 -3.76 -25.24 34.79
C ASP A 165 -2.82 -26.46 34.92
N GLU A 166 -2.37 -27.02 33.80
CA GLU A 166 -1.39 -28.11 33.79
C GLU A 166 -0.08 -27.68 34.48
N ARG A 167 0.49 -26.54 34.08
CA ARG A 167 1.72 -26.02 34.70
C ARG A 167 1.55 -25.68 36.17
N PHE A 168 0.39 -25.14 36.55
CA PHE A 168 0.08 -24.82 37.92
C PHE A 168 0.01 -26.07 38.79
N LEU A 169 -0.64 -27.14 38.30
CA LEU A 169 -0.69 -28.43 38.98
C LEU A 169 0.70 -29.04 39.15
N THR A 170 1.51 -29.06 38.08
CA THR A 170 2.89 -29.57 38.16
C THR A 170 3.72 -28.80 39.18
N THR A 171 3.72 -27.47 39.11
CA THR A 171 4.51 -26.63 40.02
C THR A 171 4.06 -26.78 41.47
N LYS A 172 2.75 -26.90 41.69
CA LYS A 172 2.17 -27.11 43.03
C LYS A 172 2.60 -28.46 43.60
N GLU A 173 2.63 -29.50 42.79
CA GLU A 173 3.05 -30.84 43.21
C GLU A 173 4.55 -30.87 43.55
N GLU A 174 5.40 -30.31 42.69
CA GLU A 174 6.84 -30.17 42.95
C GLU A 174 7.12 -29.38 44.25
N LEU A 175 6.38 -28.29 44.48
CA LEU A 175 6.51 -27.50 45.69
C LEU A 175 6.06 -28.27 46.93
N ARG A 176 4.97 -29.05 46.82
CA ARG A 176 4.49 -29.88 47.93
C ARG A 176 5.53 -30.92 48.32
N GLU A 177 6.05 -31.65 47.33
CA GLU A 177 7.09 -32.67 47.54
C GLU A 177 8.31 -32.05 48.22
N THR A 178 8.79 -30.92 47.71
CA THR A 178 9.94 -30.19 48.30
C THR A 178 9.67 -29.78 49.75
N VAL A 179 8.46 -29.29 50.07
CA VAL A 179 8.10 -28.89 51.44
C VAL A 179 8.01 -30.10 52.36
N GLU A 180 7.46 -31.23 51.89
CA GLU A 180 7.38 -32.46 52.67
C GLU A 180 8.79 -33.00 53.00
N GLU A 181 9.70 -33.04 52.02
CA GLU A 181 11.10 -33.45 52.21
C GLU A 181 11.83 -32.56 53.21
N GLU A 182 11.73 -31.23 53.07
CA GLU A 182 12.38 -30.29 53.99
C GLU A 182 11.82 -30.39 55.42
N LEU A 183 10.51 -30.65 55.57
CA LEU A 183 9.91 -30.87 56.88
C LEU A 183 10.38 -32.16 57.53
N GLU A 184 10.53 -33.24 56.76
CA GLU A 184 11.08 -34.51 57.25
C GLU A 184 12.52 -34.33 57.73
N LEU A 185 13.36 -33.63 56.95
CA LEU A 185 14.74 -33.31 57.35
C LEU A 185 14.81 -32.47 58.62
N VAL A 186 13.94 -31.46 58.76
CA VAL A 186 13.86 -30.64 59.97
C VAL A 186 13.42 -31.49 61.18
N GLU A 187 12.44 -32.39 61.00
CA GLU A 187 11.97 -33.28 62.05
C GLU A 187 13.07 -34.24 62.52
N GLU A 188 13.80 -34.86 61.58
CA GLU A 188 14.94 -35.73 61.90
C GLU A 188 16.02 -34.97 62.68
N ARG A 189 16.36 -33.76 62.23
CA ARG A 189 17.35 -32.92 62.93
C ARG A 189 16.91 -32.56 64.35
N ILE A 190 15.64 -32.22 64.56
CA ILE A 190 15.10 -31.95 65.90
C ILE A 190 15.15 -33.22 66.76
N LYS A 191 14.77 -34.38 66.23
CA LYS A 191 14.86 -35.67 66.96
C LYS A 191 16.29 -35.99 67.37
N GLU A 192 17.26 -35.76 66.50
CA GLU A 192 18.68 -35.94 66.80
C GLU A 192 19.14 -34.99 67.92
N ASP A 193 18.81 -33.70 67.82
CA ASP A 193 19.19 -32.70 68.81
C ASP A 193 18.60 -33.02 70.19
N LEU A 194 17.32 -33.41 70.26
CA LEU A 194 16.67 -33.87 71.48
C LEU A 194 17.31 -35.14 72.06
N SER A 195 17.63 -36.13 71.21
CA SER A 195 18.20 -37.42 71.64
C SER A 195 19.68 -37.32 72.04
N SER A 196 20.41 -36.33 71.52
CA SER A 196 21.83 -36.10 71.80
C SER A 196 22.11 -35.46 73.17
N GLY A 197 21.07 -35.19 73.96
CA GLY A 197 21.19 -34.56 75.29
C GLY A 197 21.52 -33.07 75.25
N ARG A 198 21.36 -32.43 74.08
CA ARG A 198 21.59 -30.98 73.87
C ARG A 198 20.36 -30.12 74.14
N ALA A 199 19.24 -30.72 74.57
CA ALA A 199 17.99 -30.02 74.84
C ALA A 199 17.57 -30.13 76.31
N GLU A 200 17.12 -29.01 76.88
CA GLU A 200 16.52 -28.93 78.21
C GLU A 200 15.04 -28.52 78.07
N PHE A 201 14.14 -29.07 78.90
CA PHE A 201 12.75 -28.64 78.97
C PHE A 201 12.33 -28.40 80.43
N TYR A 202 11.38 -27.48 80.62
CA TYR A 202 10.81 -27.14 81.91
C TYR A 202 9.28 -27.29 81.85
N VAL A 203 8.66 -27.73 82.94
CA VAL A 203 7.20 -27.87 83.04
C VAL A 203 6.71 -27.10 84.26
N GLU A 204 5.70 -26.26 84.06
CA GLU A 204 5.04 -25.50 85.12
C GLU A 204 3.63 -26.06 85.34
N PHE A 205 3.23 -26.20 86.61
CA PHE A 205 1.89 -26.67 86.97
C PHE A 205 1.14 -25.60 87.78
N PRO A 206 -0.16 -25.39 87.50
CA PRO A 206 -1.00 -24.58 88.37
C PRO A 206 -1.22 -25.29 89.70
N ARG A 207 -1.24 -24.51 90.78
CA ARG A 207 -1.50 -25.00 92.14
C ARG A 207 -2.92 -25.52 92.32
#